data_AF-A0A6B3PEY3-F1
#
_entry.id   AF-A0A6B3PEY3-F1
#
_cell.length_a   1.000
_cell.length_b   1.000
_cell.length_c   1.000
_cell.angle_alpha   90.00
_cell.angle_beta   90.00
_cell.angle_gamma   90.00
#
_symmetry.space_group_name_H-M   'P 1'
#
loop_
_entity.id
_entity.type
_entity.pdbx_description
1 polymer ?
#
loop_
_entity_poly.entity_id
_entity_poly.type
_entity_poly.pdbx_seq_one_letter_code
_entity_poly.pdbx_strand_id
1 'polypeptide(L)'
;MLKVFLYLFEDGDLNGRALGQQIAESVWQETQLAIAPNVTIGTDEDDDLIGTTANNLMYGNRGDDIIQSLDGNDLLHGGKGDDLLDGGLGDDIIGGQTGDDILTGGLGGDMFEFGFIYC
;
A
#
# COMPACT_ATOMS: atom_id res chain seq x y z
N MET A 1 3.53 11.87 -28.56
CA MET A 1 2.77 12.90 -27.81
C MET A 1 1.34 12.39 -27.72
N LEU A 2 1.05 11.53 -26.74
CA LEU A 2 -0.22 10.82 -26.68
C LEU A 2 -1.23 11.68 -25.90
N LYS A 3 -2.29 12.10 -26.59
CA LYS A 3 -3.40 12.88 -26.02
C LYS A 3 -4.24 11.97 -25.12
N VAL A 4 -4.47 12.41 -23.88
CA VAL A 4 -5.50 11.84 -23.00
C VAL A 4 -6.84 12.38 -23.46
N PHE A 5 -7.70 11.51 -23.99
CA PHE A 5 -9.10 11.85 -24.27
C PHE A 5 -9.95 11.46 -23.06
N LEU A 6 -10.39 12.47 -22.30
CA LEU A 6 -11.41 12.34 -21.28
C LEU A 6 -12.78 12.27 -21.99
N TYR A 7 -13.50 11.16 -21.89
CA TYR A 7 -14.88 11.07 -22.35
C TYR A 7 -15.82 11.33 -21.16
N LEU A 8 -16.48 12.48 -21.16
CA LEU A 8 -17.72 12.68 -20.40
C LEU A 8 -18.84 12.03 -21.21
N PHE A 9 -19.60 11.11 -20.61
CA PHE A 9 -20.79 10.53 -21.22
C PHE A 9 -21.96 11.48 -21.01
N GLU A 10 -22.39 12.19 -22.05
CA GLU A 10 -23.79 12.64 -22.14
C GLU A 10 -24.61 11.52 -22.80
N ASP A 11 -25.83 11.33 -22.27
CA ASP A 11 -26.91 10.46 -22.74
C ASP A 11 -26.96 9.01 -22.22
N GLY A 12 -27.57 8.85 -21.03
CA GLY A 12 -28.98 8.42 -21.00
C GLY A 12 -29.38 6.98 -21.35
N ASP A 13 -28.51 5.97 -21.30
CA ASP A 13 -28.94 4.56 -21.45
C ASP A 13 -28.64 3.68 -20.22
N LEU A 14 -29.71 3.15 -19.61
CA LEU A 14 -29.72 2.30 -18.42
C LEU A 14 -29.56 0.80 -18.73
N ASN A 15 -28.97 0.40 -19.86
CA ASN A 15 -28.78 -1.02 -20.21
C ASN A 15 -27.37 -1.41 -20.72
N GLY A 16 -26.32 -0.73 -20.27
CA GLY A 16 -24.92 -1.03 -20.62
C GLY A 16 -24.02 -1.51 -19.48
N ARG A 17 -24.60 -1.99 -18.36
CA ARG A 17 -23.88 -2.45 -17.16
C ARG A 17 -23.13 -3.76 -17.38
N ALA A 18 -22.08 -3.75 -18.21
CA ALA A 18 -21.12 -4.86 -18.26
C ALA A 18 -19.78 -4.51 -18.95
N LEU A 19 -19.70 -3.48 -19.80
CA LEU A 19 -18.48 -3.25 -20.61
C LEU A 19 -17.72 -1.97 -20.27
N GLY A 20 -18.30 -1.03 -19.52
CA GLY A 20 -17.61 0.18 -19.06
C GLY A 20 -16.78 -0.02 -17.80
N GLN A 21 -17.13 -1.01 -16.98
CA GLN A 21 -16.41 -1.31 -15.73
C GLN A 21 -15.21 -2.22 -15.99
N GLN A 22 -15.34 -3.11 -16.98
CA GLN A 22 -14.30 -4.09 -17.34
C GLN A 22 -13.14 -3.48 -18.15
N ILE A 23 -13.33 -2.33 -18.82
CA ILE A 23 -12.26 -1.61 -19.51
C ILE A 23 -11.54 -0.57 -18.63
N ALA A 24 -12.16 -0.11 -17.54
CA ALA A 24 -11.41 0.64 -16.54
C ALA A 24 -10.40 -0.31 -15.90
N GLU A 25 -10.87 -1.44 -15.36
CA GLU A 25 -10.06 -2.42 -14.65
C GLU A 25 -8.96 -3.08 -15.50
N SER A 26 -9.17 -3.25 -16.82
CA SER A 26 -8.14 -3.82 -17.71
C SER A 26 -7.13 -2.79 -18.25
N VAL A 27 -7.48 -1.51 -18.38
CA VAL A 27 -6.52 -0.45 -18.74
C VAL A 27 -5.61 -0.10 -17.55
N TRP A 28 -6.06 -0.32 -16.32
CA TRP A 28 -5.22 -0.20 -15.11
C TRP A 28 -4.18 -1.33 -14.98
N GLN A 29 -4.32 -2.46 -15.69
CA GLN A 29 -3.35 -3.57 -15.60
C GLN A 29 -2.15 -3.41 -16.54
N GLU A 30 -2.27 -2.69 -17.66
CA GLU A 30 -1.19 -2.60 -18.65
C GLU A 30 -0.11 -1.55 -18.29
N THR A 31 -0.37 -0.66 -17.33
CA THR A 31 0.67 0.22 -16.73
C THR A 31 1.28 -0.33 -15.44
N GLN A 32 0.78 -1.46 -14.93
CA GLN A 32 1.36 -2.25 -13.82
C GLN A 32 2.53 -3.13 -14.29
N LEU A 33 3.34 -2.62 -15.22
CA LEU A 33 4.50 -3.31 -15.77
C LEU A 33 5.69 -2.35 -15.70
N ALA A 34 6.24 -2.16 -14.48
CA ALA A 34 7.70 -2.21 -14.22
C ALA A 34 8.16 -1.63 -12.87
N ILE A 35 7.39 -0.80 -12.14
CA ILE A 35 7.92 -0.09 -10.94
C ILE A 35 6.84 0.33 -9.92
N ALA A 36 5.74 -0.41 -9.76
CA ALA A 36 4.81 -0.14 -8.66
C ALA A 36 5.01 -1.22 -7.58
N PRO A 37 5.47 -0.89 -6.36
CA PRO A 37 5.32 -1.82 -5.25
C PRO A 37 3.83 -2.18 -5.12
N ASN A 38 3.52 -3.38 -4.63
CA ASN A 38 2.15 -3.77 -4.35
C ASN A 38 1.63 -2.91 -3.17
N VAL A 39 0.84 -1.89 -3.50
CA VAL A 39 0.41 -0.86 -2.55
C VAL A 39 -0.82 -1.32 -1.76
N THR A 40 -0.69 -1.36 -0.45
CA THR A 40 -1.78 -1.61 0.51
C THR A 40 -1.92 -0.40 1.43
N ILE A 41 -3.15 0.07 1.63
CA ILE A 41 -3.44 1.23 2.48
C ILE A 41 -4.61 0.83 3.39
N GLY A 42 -4.38 0.92 4.71
CA GLY A 42 -5.39 0.77 5.74
C GLY A 42 -6.37 1.94 5.80
N THR A 43 -7.09 2.00 6.89
CA THR A 43 -8.16 2.95 7.20
C THR A 43 -7.71 3.88 8.33
N ASP A 44 -8.64 4.53 9.03
CA ASP A 44 -8.31 5.32 10.23
C ASP A 44 -8.60 4.53 11.53
N GLU A 45 -8.89 3.23 11.40
CA GLU A 45 -9.21 2.28 12.48
C GLU A 45 -8.16 1.16 12.48
N ASP A 46 -8.11 0.35 13.54
CA ASP A 46 -7.19 -0.78 13.65
C ASP A 46 -7.35 -1.79 12.50
N ASP A 47 -6.29 -2.00 11.72
CA ASP A 47 -6.28 -2.89 10.56
C ASP A 47 -5.31 -4.09 10.68
N ASP A 48 -5.74 -5.23 10.15
CA ASP A 48 -4.90 -6.42 9.92
C ASP A 48 -4.49 -6.48 8.44
N LEU A 49 -3.29 -6.00 8.12
CA LEU A 49 -2.76 -5.92 6.75
C LEU A 49 -1.73 -7.00 6.47
N ILE A 50 -1.94 -7.77 5.40
CA ILE A 50 -1.00 -8.81 4.95
C ILE A 50 -0.57 -8.52 3.51
N GLY A 51 0.74 -8.46 3.30
CA GLY A 51 1.40 -8.29 2.02
C GLY A 51 1.43 -9.57 1.18
N THR A 52 2.36 -9.60 0.24
CA THR A 52 2.55 -10.69 -0.73
C THR A 52 4.00 -11.09 -0.76
N THR A 53 4.37 -12.11 -1.55
CA THR A 53 5.79 -12.48 -1.72
C THR A 53 6.54 -11.57 -2.70
N ALA A 54 6.11 -10.32 -2.85
CA ALA A 54 6.63 -9.37 -3.81
C ALA A 54 6.71 -8.00 -3.12
N ASN A 55 7.69 -7.18 -3.51
CA ASN A 55 7.91 -5.87 -2.90
C ASN A 55 6.61 -5.07 -2.71
N ASN A 56 6.31 -4.78 -1.46
CA ASN A 56 5.11 -4.15 -0.99
C ASN A 56 5.37 -2.71 -0.54
N LEU A 57 4.32 -1.89 -0.62
CA LEU A 57 4.26 -0.58 0.00
C LEU A 57 3.01 -0.56 0.87
N MET A 58 3.18 -0.54 2.19
CA MET A 58 2.07 -0.70 3.13
C MET A 58 1.98 0.51 4.06
N TYR A 59 0.77 1.04 4.20
CA TYR A 59 0.44 2.14 5.11
C TYR A 59 -0.72 1.74 6.02
N GLY A 60 -0.56 1.79 7.34
CA GLY A 60 -1.64 1.61 8.31
C GLY A 60 -2.54 2.85 8.43
N ASN A 61 -1.91 4.03 8.50
CA ASN A 61 -2.47 5.37 8.72
C ASN A 61 -2.76 5.68 10.19
N ARG A 62 -3.93 5.35 10.72
CA ARG A 62 -4.30 5.61 12.12
C ARG A 62 -4.95 4.36 12.69
N GLY A 63 -4.88 4.21 14.00
CA GLY A 63 -5.32 2.99 14.67
C GLY A 63 -4.10 2.21 15.12
N ASP A 64 -4.33 1.16 15.90
CA ASP A 64 -3.27 0.25 16.33
C ASP A 64 -3.19 -0.89 15.31
N ASP A 65 -2.31 -0.77 14.32
CA ASP A 65 -2.30 -1.62 13.13
C ASP A 65 -1.39 -2.85 13.26
N ILE A 66 -1.76 -3.96 12.62
CA ILE A 66 -0.90 -5.14 12.43
C ILE A 66 -0.55 -5.26 10.95
N ILE A 67 0.73 -5.13 10.61
CA ILE A 67 1.23 -5.16 9.24
C ILE A 67 2.26 -6.28 9.10
N GLN A 68 2.01 -7.24 8.19
CA GLN A 68 2.93 -8.34 7.85
C GLN A 68 3.20 -8.37 6.35
N SER A 69 4.42 -8.08 5.89
CA SER A 69 4.69 -7.95 4.46
C SER A 69 5.13 -9.22 3.74
N LEU A 70 5.60 -10.23 4.47
CA LEU A 70 6.00 -11.57 3.99
C LEU A 70 7.38 -11.63 3.32
N ASP A 71 7.46 -11.70 1.99
CA ASP A 71 8.74 -11.76 1.27
C ASP A 71 8.82 -10.57 0.31
N GLY A 72 10.02 -10.04 0.10
CA GLY A 72 10.23 -8.91 -0.79
C GLY A 72 11.07 -7.85 -0.11
N ASN A 73 11.45 -6.82 -0.86
CA ASN A 73 12.03 -5.63 -0.26
C ASN A 73 10.91 -4.61 -0.09
N ASP A 74 10.43 -4.47 1.13
CA ASP A 74 9.17 -3.79 1.44
C ASP A 74 9.39 -2.41 2.06
N LEU A 75 8.38 -1.56 1.95
CA LEU A 75 8.32 -0.27 2.62
C LEU A 75 7.06 -0.23 3.49
N LEU A 76 7.24 -0.25 4.81
CA LEU A 76 6.17 -0.32 5.81
C LEU A 76 6.10 0.96 6.62
N HIS A 77 4.88 1.50 6.73
CA HIS A 77 4.57 2.68 7.50
C HIS A 77 3.35 2.41 8.38
N GLY A 78 3.55 2.40 9.70
CA GLY A 78 2.48 2.19 10.68
C GLY A 78 1.52 3.38 10.68
N GLY A 79 1.99 4.50 11.23
CA GLY A 79 1.27 5.75 11.17
C GLY A 79 1.04 6.31 12.57
N LYS A 80 -0.22 6.49 12.95
CA LYS A 80 -0.59 6.98 14.28
C LYS A 80 -1.27 5.87 15.06
N GLY A 81 -0.69 5.49 16.17
CA GLY A 81 -1.22 4.43 17.04
C GLY A 81 -0.07 3.53 17.44
N ASP A 82 -0.36 2.54 18.26
CA ASP A 82 0.63 1.60 18.73
C ASP A 82 0.67 0.40 17.77
N ASP A 83 1.57 0.45 16.78
CA ASP A 83 1.53 -0.49 15.65
C ASP A 83 2.46 -1.71 15.84
N LEU A 84 2.12 -2.84 15.20
CA LEU A 84 2.95 -4.04 15.08
C LEU A 84 3.32 -4.29 13.61
N LEU A 85 4.58 -4.06 13.25
CA LEU A 85 5.09 -4.20 11.88
C LEU A 85 6.12 -5.34 11.78
N ASP A 86 5.95 -6.22 10.79
CA ASP A 86 6.88 -7.30 10.43
C ASP A 86 7.23 -7.26 8.93
N GLY A 87 8.50 -7.00 8.63
CA GLY A 87 9.07 -6.97 7.27
C GLY A 87 9.25 -8.35 6.64
N GLY A 88 9.39 -9.40 7.45
CA GLY A 88 9.55 -10.75 6.93
C GLY A 88 10.91 -11.02 6.25
N LEU A 89 10.93 -11.41 4.98
CA LEU A 89 12.16 -11.76 4.25
C LEU A 89 12.50 -10.69 3.21
N GLY A 90 13.73 -10.19 3.24
CA GLY A 90 14.24 -9.25 2.25
C GLY A 90 14.91 -8.06 2.92
N ASP A 91 15.26 -7.04 2.13
CA ASP A 91 15.85 -5.82 2.65
C ASP A 91 14.74 -4.76 2.78
N ASP A 92 14.25 -4.55 4.01
CA ASP A 92 13.05 -3.75 4.27
C ASP A 92 13.33 -2.36 4.81
N ILE A 93 12.36 -1.45 4.61
CA ILE A 93 12.33 -0.13 5.24
C ILE A 93 11.07 -0.04 6.10
N ILE A 94 11.25 0.15 7.42
CA ILE A 94 10.15 0.05 8.38
C ILE A 94 10.10 1.29 9.26
N GLY A 95 8.97 2.00 9.26
CA GLY A 95 8.74 3.16 10.12
C GLY A 95 7.39 3.10 10.81
N GLY A 96 7.39 2.92 12.13
CA GLY A 96 6.16 2.98 12.94
C GLY A 96 5.54 4.38 13.00
N GLN A 97 6.36 5.43 12.91
CA GLN A 97 5.98 6.84 13.03
C GLN A 97 5.61 7.25 14.47
N THR A 98 4.33 7.35 14.82
CA THR A 98 3.91 7.87 16.14
C THR A 98 3.13 6.85 16.93
N GLY A 99 3.62 6.58 18.13
CA GLY A 99 3.02 5.66 19.08
C GLY A 99 4.12 4.83 19.70
N ASP A 100 3.71 3.86 20.51
CA ASP A 100 4.60 2.86 21.08
C ASP A 100 4.62 1.61 20.18
N ASP A 101 5.41 1.67 19.10
CA ASP A 101 5.44 0.64 18.06
C ASP A 101 6.34 -0.56 18.37
N ILE A 102 5.99 -1.72 17.81
CA ILE A 102 6.83 -2.92 17.73
C ILE A 102 7.21 -3.17 16.27
N LEU A 103 8.48 -3.01 15.95
CA LEU A 103 9.01 -3.16 14.60
C LEU A 103 9.96 -4.36 14.51
N THR A 104 9.68 -5.29 13.60
CA THR A 104 10.53 -6.46 13.30
C THR A 104 10.93 -6.42 11.83
N GLY A 105 12.25 -6.45 11.54
CA GLY A 105 12.76 -6.47 10.18
C GLY A 105 12.77 -7.86 9.55
N GLY A 106 12.92 -8.90 10.38
CA GLY A 106 12.98 -10.28 9.90
C GLY A 106 14.36 -10.65 9.36
N LEU A 107 14.43 -11.31 8.20
CA LEU A 107 15.67 -11.76 7.60
C LEU A 107 16.09 -10.86 6.43
N GLY A 108 17.22 -10.19 6.58
CA GLY A 108 17.86 -9.43 5.51
C GLY A 108 18.57 -8.21 6.07
N GLY A 109 18.82 -7.22 5.21
CA GLY A 109 19.44 -5.95 5.57
C GLY A 109 18.39 -4.85 5.72
N ASP A 110 17.89 -4.68 6.94
CA ASP A 110 16.75 -3.78 7.19
C ASP A 110 17.16 -2.38 7.64
N MET A 111 16.32 -1.40 7.34
CA MET A 111 16.42 -0.03 7.80
C MET A 111 15.18 0.39 8.58
N PHE A 112 15.37 0.80 9.83
CA PHE A 112 14.31 1.39 10.65
C PHE A 112 14.32 2.91 10.54
N GLU A 113 13.20 3.49 10.13
CA GLU A 113 13.00 4.93 10.02
C GLU A 113 12.28 5.47 11.25
N PHE A 114 12.98 6.30 12.02
CA PHE A 114 12.40 7.03 13.14
C PHE A 114 12.25 8.50 12.73
N GLY A 115 11.01 8.90 12.41
CA GLY A 115 10.70 10.29 12.10
C GLY A 115 10.65 11.15 13.36
N PHE A 116 11.40 12.26 13.39
CA PHE A 116 11.15 13.32 14.38
C PHE A 116 9.90 14.09 13.94
N ILE A 117 8.79 13.95 14.66
CA ILE A 117 7.72 14.95 14.55
C ILE A 117 8.27 16.24 15.17
N TYR A 118 8.53 17.23 14.32
CA TYR A 118 8.68 18.60 14.77
C TYR A 118 7.35 19.02 15.40
N CYS A 119 7.40 19.23 16.72
CA CYS A 119 6.33 19.79 17.54
C CYS A 119 5.88 21.18 17.05
#